data_AF-F4QB03-F1
#
_entry.id   AF-F4QB03-F1
#
_cell.length_a   1.000
_cell.length_b   1.000
_cell.length_c   1.000
_cell.angle_alpha   90.00
_cell.angle_beta   90.00
_cell.angle_gamma   90.00
#
_symmetry.space_group_name_H-M   'P 1'
#
loop_
_entity.id
_entity.type
_entity.pdbx_description
1 polymer ?
#
loop_
_entity_poly.entity_id
_entity_poly.type
_entity_poly.pdbx_seq_one_letter_code
_entity_poly.pdbx_strand_id
1 'polypeptide(L)'
;MNKLLSLVCLIVLIKVAAATYGVDLSQGGDQAGFQCLVGKGFTFAIVRCYMSSGGIDPNCASSVSAAWAGGMTSVDLYLFPCFSCGNPQGQSQSLVQFAQSNGVNFGKIWLDIEGPGTYWGGDQGANQQFFEGLVQGLSGVSVGIYTSESQWSPIMGDYSGGSNFPLWYANYDGSPNFNDFSPFGGWSTPTMKQFDDPSNSGCGIGIDENWIPGGASSSTPVTSGSGSGSGSGSGTSSSGSNSGSGSGSNSGSGSGSNSGSGSGSNSGSGSGSNSGSGSASASSGSGSGSSSGSGSGSSSSSGSGTGSGSGSSSSARFQK
;
A
#
# COMPACT_ATOMS: atom_id res chain seq x y z
N MET A 1 20.24 19.60 -60.99
CA MET A 1 19.52 20.31 -59.91
C MET A 1 18.44 19.37 -59.40
N ASN A 2 18.75 18.67 -58.31
CA ASN A 2 17.92 17.60 -57.76
C ASN A 2 16.94 18.22 -56.76
N LYS A 3 15.64 18.12 -56.99
CA LYS A 3 14.63 18.37 -55.96
C LYS A 3 13.81 17.10 -55.78
N LEU A 4 14.32 16.24 -54.90
CA LEU A 4 13.58 15.12 -54.35
C LEU A 4 12.61 15.71 -53.32
N LEU A 5 11.31 15.75 -53.64
CA LEU A 5 10.27 16.04 -52.65
C LEU A 5 10.12 14.80 -51.76
N SER A 6 10.68 14.84 -50.56
CA SER A 6 10.33 13.90 -49.50
C SER A 6 8.99 14.30 -48.90
N LEU A 7 7.93 13.57 -49.24
CA LEU A 7 6.65 13.61 -48.54
C LEU A 7 6.78 12.77 -47.27
N VAL A 8 7.05 13.41 -46.13
CA VAL A 8 7.03 12.76 -44.82
C VAL A 8 5.57 12.74 -44.34
N CYS A 9 4.92 11.58 -44.39
CA CYS A 9 3.61 11.35 -43.80
C CYS A 9 3.78 11.24 -42.27
N LEU A 10 3.52 12.32 -41.54
CA LEU A 10 3.49 12.32 -40.09
C LEU A 10 2.18 11.66 -39.61
N ILE A 11 2.20 10.36 -39.33
CA ILE A 11 1.10 9.68 -38.66
C ILE A 11 1.13 10.08 -37.18
N VAL A 12 0.32 11.07 -36.80
CA VAL A 12 0.06 11.40 -35.40
C VAL A 12 -0.86 10.32 -34.83
N LEU A 13 -0.27 9.36 -34.10
CA LEU A 13 -1.01 8.44 -33.24
C LEU A 13 -1.61 9.23 -32.08
N ILE A 14 -2.82 9.76 -32.26
CA ILE A 14 -3.62 10.26 -31.14
C ILE A 14 -3.98 9.05 -30.30
N LYS A 15 -3.31 8.87 -29.16
CA LYS A 15 -3.79 7.97 -28.11
C LYS A 15 -5.08 8.56 -27.57
N VAL A 16 -6.21 8.13 -28.12
CA VAL A 16 -7.51 8.36 -27.48
C VAL A 16 -7.50 7.48 -26.23
N ALA A 17 -7.23 8.09 -25.08
CA ALA A 17 -7.41 7.40 -23.82
C ALA A 17 -8.92 7.22 -23.64
N ALA A 18 -9.39 5.98 -23.73
CA ALA A 18 -10.80 5.66 -23.57
C ALA A 18 -11.18 5.81 -22.09
N ALA A 19 -12.40 6.28 -21.84
CA ALA A 19 -13.01 6.20 -20.52
C ALA A 19 -13.09 4.73 -20.06
N THR A 20 -13.00 4.53 -18.75
CA THR A 20 -13.01 3.21 -18.14
C THR A 20 -14.23 3.10 -17.24
N TYR A 21 -14.99 2.02 -17.40
CA TYR A 21 -16.12 1.70 -16.54
C TYR A 21 -15.74 0.60 -15.55
N GLY A 22 -16.30 0.69 -14.35
CA GLY A 22 -16.11 -0.32 -13.32
C GLY A 22 -17.31 -0.39 -12.39
N VAL A 23 -17.17 -1.23 -11.39
CA VAL A 23 -18.24 -1.51 -10.43
C VAL A 23 -17.72 -1.45 -9.01
N ASP A 24 -18.60 -1.24 -8.05
CA ASP A 24 -18.35 -1.58 -6.66
C ASP A 24 -19.49 -2.43 -6.11
N LEU A 25 -19.21 -3.17 -5.04
CA LEU A 25 -20.14 -4.17 -4.51
C LEU A 25 -19.92 -4.45 -3.02
N SER A 26 -21.03 -4.77 -2.35
CA SER A 26 -21.06 -5.07 -0.92
C SER A 26 -21.64 -6.45 -0.57
N GLN A 27 -22.36 -7.10 -1.49
CA GLN A 27 -23.07 -8.38 -1.25
C GLN A 27 -22.24 -9.62 -1.63
N GLY A 28 -21.01 -9.40 -2.07
CA GLY A 28 -20.13 -10.44 -2.60
C GLY A 28 -20.38 -10.75 -4.07
N GLY A 29 -19.36 -11.30 -4.73
CA GLY A 29 -19.41 -11.68 -6.14
C GLY A 29 -18.65 -12.98 -6.40
N ASP A 30 -19.06 -13.71 -7.44
CA ASP A 30 -18.39 -14.92 -7.90
C ASP A 30 -17.72 -14.72 -9.26
N GLN A 31 -16.90 -15.70 -9.66
CA GLN A 31 -16.10 -15.59 -10.87
C GLN A 31 -16.98 -15.44 -12.13
N ALA A 32 -18.09 -16.17 -12.20
CA ALA A 32 -18.98 -16.15 -13.37
C ALA A 32 -19.66 -14.79 -13.52
N GLY A 33 -20.10 -14.18 -12.42
CA GLY A 33 -20.66 -12.84 -12.42
C GLY A 33 -19.63 -11.79 -12.85
N PHE A 34 -18.39 -11.86 -12.37
CA PHE A 34 -17.33 -10.96 -12.83
C PHE A 34 -16.97 -11.17 -14.32
N GLN A 35 -16.95 -12.41 -14.82
CA GLN A 35 -16.77 -12.68 -16.25
C GLN A 35 -17.89 -12.04 -17.09
N CYS A 36 -19.14 -12.12 -16.62
CA CYS A 36 -20.26 -11.46 -17.26
C CYS A 36 -20.10 -9.94 -17.27
N LEU A 37 -19.69 -9.33 -16.15
CA LEU A 37 -19.42 -7.88 -16.07
C LEU A 37 -18.31 -7.45 -17.04
N VAL A 38 -17.21 -8.21 -17.11
CA VAL A 38 -16.14 -7.96 -18.08
C VAL A 38 -16.66 -8.07 -19.52
N GLY A 39 -17.52 -9.05 -19.81
CA GLY A 39 -18.22 -9.17 -21.10
C GLY A 39 -19.12 -7.99 -21.44
N LYS A 40 -19.55 -7.21 -20.45
CA LYS A 40 -20.31 -5.95 -20.61
C LYS A 40 -19.43 -4.70 -20.69
N GLY A 41 -18.11 -4.84 -20.57
CA GLY A 41 -17.16 -3.74 -20.71
C GLY A 41 -16.72 -3.09 -19.38
N PHE A 42 -17.11 -3.64 -18.23
CA PHE A 42 -16.54 -3.22 -16.94
C PHE A 42 -15.14 -3.82 -16.77
N THR A 43 -14.16 -3.01 -16.37
CA THR A 43 -12.76 -3.46 -16.31
C THR A 43 -12.10 -3.30 -14.94
N PHE A 44 -12.77 -2.68 -13.97
CA PHE A 44 -12.32 -2.62 -12.59
C PHE A 44 -13.45 -2.89 -11.60
N ALA A 45 -13.07 -3.29 -10.38
CA ALA A 45 -13.99 -3.53 -9.27
C ALA A 45 -13.47 -2.92 -7.96
N ILE A 46 -14.37 -2.41 -7.11
CA ILE A 46 -14.05 -1.95 -5.74
C ILE A 46 -14.89 -2.77 -4.76
N VAL A 47 -14.26 -3.57 -3.90
CA VAL A 47 -14.95 -4.55 -3.05
C VAL A 47 -15.03 -4.05 -1.61
N ARG A 48 -16.21 -4.12 -0.96
CA ARG A 48 -16.30 -3.84 0.47
C ARG A 48 -15.47 -4.84 1.26
N CYS A 49 -14.59 -4.34 2.11
CA CYS A 49 -13.74 -5.19 2.94
C CYS A 49 -13.73 -4.85 4.42
N TYR A 50 -14.35 -3.73 4.80
CA TYR A 50 -14.67 -3.41 6.19
C TYR A 50 -16.06 -2.81 6.25
N MET A 51 -16.84 -3.22 7.24
CA MET A 51 -18.24 -2.84 7.39
C MET A 51 -18.41 -1.77 8.46
N SER A 52 -19.40 -0.90 8.27
CA SER A 52 -19.82 0.11 9.26
C SER A 52 -20.35 -0.49 10.57
N SER A 53 -20.50 -1.82 10.63
CA SER A 53 -20.75 -2.59 11.86
C SER A 53 -19.49 -2.92 12.68
N GLY A 54 -18.30 -2.55 12.21
CA GLY A 54 -17.04 -2.64 12.98
C GLY A 54 -16.22 -3.91 12.75
N GLY A 55 -16.17 -4.43 11.52
CA GLY A 55 -15.39 -5.63 11.22
C GLY A 55 -15.13 -5.88 9.75
N ILE A 56 -14.27 -6.86 9.47
CA ILE A 56 -13.95 -7.33 8.12
C ILE A 56 -15.21 -7.88 7.46
N ASP A 57 -15.46 -7.47 6.21
CA ASP A 57 -16.54 -8.04 5.42
C ASP A 57 -16.19 -9.51 5.06
N PRO A 58 -17.03 -10.50 5.42
CA PRO A 58 -16.76 -11.90 5.14
C PRO A 58 -16.67 -12.22 3.63
N ASN A 59 -17.21 -11.37 2.76
CA ASN A 59 -17.16 -11.53 1.32
C ASN A 59 -15.88 -10.98 0.68
N CYS A 60 -15.04 -10.26 1.43
CA CYS A 60 -13.90 -9.52 0.88
C CYS A 60 -12.95 -10.42 0.06
N ALA A 61 -12.33 -11.43 0.70
CA ALA A 61 -11.28 -12.21 0.06
C ALA A 61 -11.80 -13.04 -1.13
N SER A 62 -12.98 -13.66 -0.99
CA SER A 62 -13.60 -14.45 -2.06
C SER A 62 -13.97 -13.57 -3.26
N SER A 63 -14.55 -12.39 -3.02
CA SER A 63 -14.98 -11.48 -4.10
C SER A 63 -13.79 -10.85 -4.82
N VAL A 64 -12.72 -10.47 -4.11
CA VAL A 64 -11.49 -9.96 -4.73
C VAL A 64 -10.84 -11.03 -5.60
N SER A 65 -10.72 -12.26 -5.09
CA SER A 65 -10.19 -13.40 -5.87
C SER A 65 -11.03 -13.68 -7.11
N ALA A 66 -12.36 -13.66 -6.96
CA ALA A 66 -13.31 -13.84 -8.05
C ALA A 66 -13.23 -12.72 -9.09
N ALA A 67 -13.03 -11.46 -8.70
CA ALA A 67 -12.87 -10.33 -9.60
C ALA A 67 -11.64 -10.49 -10.50
N TRP A 68 -10.50 -10.85 -9.91
CA TRP A 68 -9.28 -11.16 -10.68
C TRP A 68 -9.47 -12.37 -11.59
N ALA A 69 -10.01 -13.47 -11.08
CA ALA A 69 -10.27 -14.68 -11.86
C ALA A 69 -11.34 -14.46 -12.96
N GLY A 70 -12.19 -13.44 -12.79
CA GLY A 70 -13.21 -13.03 -13.73
C GLY A 70 -12.70 -12.16 -14.87
N GLY A 71 -11.45 -11.67 -14.77
CA GLY A 71 -10.80 -10.89 -15.82
C GLY A 71 -10.79 -9.37 -15.58
N MET A 72 -11.15 -8.91 -14.37
CA MET A 72 -10.95 -7.50 -14.03
C MET A 72 -9.47 -7.13 -14.12
N THR A 73 -9.19 -5.91 -14.58
CA THR A 73 -7.82 -5.40 -14.79
C THR A 73 -7.30 -4.60 -13.61
N SER A 74 -8.21 -4.16 -12.73
CA SER A 74 -7.91 -3.45 -11.49
C SER A 74 -8.95 -3.84 -10.44
N VAL A 75 -8.50 -4.15 -9.22
CA VAL A 75 -9.37 -4.43 -8.08
C VAL A 75 -8.86 -3.65 -6.88
N ASP A 76 -9.75 -2.85 -6.30
CA ASP A 76 -9.53 -2.05 -5.09
C ASP A 76 -10.46 -2.54 -3.98
N LEU A 77 -10.22 -2.07 -2.75
CA LEU A 77 -11.06 -2.34 -1.60
C LEU A 77 -11.71 -1.04 -1.13
N TYR A 78 -12.84 -1.13 -0.44
CA TYR A 78 -13.32 -0.01 0.37
C TYR A 78 -13.59 -0.40 1.83
N LEU A 79 -13.35 0.57 2.71
CA LEU A 79 -13.55 0.50 4.16
C LEU A 79 -14.70 1.45 4.50
N PHE A 80 -15.83 0.89 4.95
CA PHE A 80 -16.94 1.66 5.50
C PHE A 80 -16.75 1.74 7.02
N PRO A 81 -16.28 2.86 7.58
CA PRO A 81 -15.90 2.95 8.98
C PRO A 81 -17.09 2.85 9.92
N CYS A 82 -16.84 2.28 11.11
CA CYS A 82 -17.77 2.32 12.23
C CYS A 82 -17.35 3.43 13.20
N PHE A 83 -17.83 4.66 13.01
CA PHE A 83 -17.48 5.78 13.90
C PHE A 83 -17.78 5.46 15.38
N SER A 84 -18.97 4.90 15.65
CA SER A 84 -19.42 4.55 17.00
C SER A 84 -18.61 3.43 17.66
N CYS A 85 -17.90 2.60 16.89
CA CYS A 85 -17.02 1.56 17.43
C CYS A 85 -15.70 2.14 17.98
N GLY A 86 -15.34 3.38 17.60
CA GLY A 86 -14.07 3.99 17.97
C GLY A 86 -12.86 3.31 17.33
N ASN A 87 -11.66 3.60 17.86
CA ASN A 87 -10.39 3.04 17.41
C ASN A 87 -10.17 3.11 15.88
N PRO A 88 -10.24 4.30 15.26
CA PRO A 88 -10.17 4.46 13.81
C PRO A 88 -8.91 3.85 13.21
N GLN A 89 -7.75 4.07 13.83
CA GLN A 89 -6.49 3.48 13.38
C GLN A 89 -6.54 1.95 13.35
N GLY A 90 -7.13 1.33 14.37
CA GLY A 90 -7.31 -0.11 14.44
C GLY A 90 -8.24 -0.67 13.36
N GLN A 91 -9.29 0.07 12.97
CA GLN A 91 -10.20 -0.35 11.88
C GLN A 91 -9.42 -0.51 10.58
N SER A 92 -8.70 0.53 10.16
CA SER A 92 -7.84 0.50 8.97
C SER A 92 -6.74 -0.55 9.06
N GLN A 93 -6.05 -0.65 10.20
CA GLN A 93 -4.99 -1.66 10.39
C GLN A 93 -5.52 -3.09 10.30
N SER A 94 -6.72 -3.35 10.83
CA SER A 94 -7.32 -4.68 10.76
C SER A 94 -7.60 -5.11 9.32
N LEU A 95 -8.07 -4.19 8.46
CA LEU A 95 -8.25 -4.45 7.04
C LEU A 95 -6.91 -4.76 6.35
N VAL A 96 -5.88 -3.95 6.60
CA VAL A 96 -4.55 -4.18 6.02
C VAL A 96 -3.97 -5.52 6.45
N GLN A 97 -4.06 -5.85 7.74
CA GLN A 97 -3.59 -7.13 8.29
C GLN A 97 -4.36 -8.33 7.73
N PHE A 98 -5.69 -8.20 7.60
CA PHE A 98 -6.53 -9.21 6.97
C PHE A 98 -6.11 -9.45 5.52
N ALA A 99 -5.94 -8.38 4.74
CA ALA A 99 -5.57 -8.48 3.33
C ALA A 99 -4.20 -9.17 3.16
N GLN A 100 -3.21 -8.77 3.96
CA GLN A 100 -1.88 -9.39 3.96
C GLN A 100 -1.92 -10.87 4.35
N SER A 101 -2.66 -11.20 5.41
CA SER A 101 -2.72 -12.56 5.95
C SER A 101 -3.47 -13.54 5.05
N ASN A 102 -4.37 -13.03 4.20
CA ASN A 102 -5.19 -13.83 3.29
C ASN A 102 -4.76 -13.70 1.81
N GLY A 103 -3.64 -13.03 1.54
CA GLY A 103 -3.14 -12.85 0.17
C GLY A 103 -4.09 -12.09 -0.75
N VAL A 104 -4.89 -11.17 -0.20
CA VAL A 104 -5.80 -10.33 -0.97
C VAL A 104 -4.97 -9.36 -1.81
N ASN A 105 -5.04 -9.48 -3.13
CA ASN A 105 -4.34 -8.61 -4.07
C ASN A 105 -5.22 -7.41 -4.44
N PHE A 106 -4.75 -6.19 -4.17
CA PHE A 106 -5.51 -4.96 -4.42
C PHE A 106 -4.57 -3.78 -4.75
N GLY A 107 -5.12 -2.75 -5.41
CA GLY A 107 -4.38 -1.52 -5.71
C GLY A 107 -4.47 -0.46 -4.62
N LYS A 108 -5.70 -0.15 -4.19
CA LYS A 108 -6.02 0.95 -3.28
C LYS A 108 -7.08 0.55 -2.25
N ILE A 109 -7.09 1.26 -1.13
CA ILE A 109 -8.21 1.28 -0.18
C ILE A 109 -8.92 2.63 -0.27
N TRP A 110 -10.22 2.59 -0.56
CA TRP A 110 -11.11 3.75 -0.51
C TRP A 110 -11.74 3.85 0.88
N LEU A 111 -11.61 5.00 1.53
CA LEU A 111 -12.38 5.29 2.74
C LEU A 111 -13.75 5.82 2.34
N ASP A 112 -14.80 5.11 2.73
CA ASP A 112 -16.19 5.44 2.45
C ASP A 112 -16.73 6.40 3.53
N ILE A 113 -16.83 7.68 3.19
CA ILE A 113 -17.19 8.76 4.12
C ILE A 113 -18.59 9.27 3.78
N GLU A 114 -19.60 8.61 4.34
CA GLU A 114 -21.00 8.91 4.08
C GLU A 114 -21.95 8.70 5.29
N GLY A 115 -23.18 9.14 5.14
CA GLY A 115 -24.28 8.95 6.10
C GLY A 115 -24.19 9.86 7.33
N PRO A 116 -24.20 11.20 7.15
CA PRO A 116 -24.22 12.14 8.25
C PRO A 116 -25.39 11.86 9.20
N GLY A 117 -25.11 11.83 10.51
CA GLY A 117 -26.10 11.54 11.55
C GLY A 117 -26.54 10.07 11.63
N THR A 118 -26.10 9.22 10.70
CA THR A 118 -26.37 7.76 10.73
C THR A 118 -25.12 6.98 11.09
N TYR A 119 -24.04 7.16 10.32
CA TYR A 119 -22.76 6.47 10.53
C TYR A 119 -21.69 7.37 11.16
N TRP A 120 -21.94 8.68 11.23
CA TRP A 120 -21.06 9.68 11.81
C TRP A 120 -21.77 10.52 12.86
N GLY A 121 -21.00 11.01 13.83
CA GLY A 121 -21.50 11.88 14.89
C GLY A 121 -21.82 13.29 14.38
N GLY A 122 -22.49 14.08 15.22
CA GLY A 122 -22.78 15.50 14.94
C GLY A 122 -21.63 16.46 15.25
N ASP A 123 -20.54 15.98 15.88
CA ASP A 123 -19.36 16.77 16.17
C ASP A 123 -18.33 16.63 15.04
N GLN A 124 -18.23 17.68 14.22
CA GLN A 124 -17.32 17.70 13.07
C GLN A 124 -15.85 17.60 13.47
N GLY A 125 -15.44 18.16 14.61
CA GLY A 125 -14.07 18.03 15.09
C GLY A 125 -13.73 16.61 15.49
N ALA A 126 -14.66 15.90 16.14
CA ALA A 126 -14.50 14.48 16.44
C ALA A 126 -14.46 13.61 15.17
N ASN A 127 -15.29 13.93 14.17
CA ASN A 127 -15.30 13.25 12.87
C ASN A 127 -13.95 13.41 12.14
N GLN A 128 -13.39 14.62 12.12
CA GLN A 128 -12.08 14.91 11.54
C GLN A 128 -10.96 14.10 12.21
N GLN A 129 -10.92 14.09 13.55
CA GLN A 129 -9.93 13.30 14.31
C GLN A 129 -10.08 11.80 14.04
N PHE A 130 -11.32 11.32 13.92
CA PHE A 130 -11.58 9.93 13.58
C PHE A 130 -11.07 9.59 12.17
N PHE A 131 -11.33 10.46 11.19
CA PHE A 131 -10.81 10.33 9.82
C PHE A 131 -9.29 10.29 9.78
N GLU A 132 -8.61 11.18 10.49
CA GLU A 132 -7.14 11.21 10.58
C GLU A 132 -6.58 9.90 11.16
N GLY A 133 -7.27 9.33 12.15
CA GLY A 133 -6.93 8.01 12.69
C GLY A 133 -7.06 6.89 11.65
N LEU A 134 -8.12 6.90 10.83
CA LEU A 134 -8.31 5.92 9.74
C LEU A 134 -7.15 6.01 8.75
N VAL A 135 -6.79 7.23 8.34
CA VAL A 135 -5.68 7.52 7.43
C VAL A 135 -4.35 7.04 8.02
N GLN A 136 -4.10 7.30 9.30
CA GLN A 136 -2.89 6.85 9.98
C GLN A 136 -2.74 5.31 9.95
N GLY A 137 -3.85 4.59 10.07
CA GLY A 137 -3.86 3.12 9.99
C GLY A 137 -3.56 2.56 8.60
N LEU A 138 -3.61 3.39 7.56
CA LEU A 138 -3.33 3.05 6.17
C LEU A 138 -1.93 3.50 5.70
N SER A 139 -1.03 3.84 6.62
CA SER A 139 0.35 4.19 6.26
C SER A 139 1.02 3.10 5.40
N GLY A 140 1.55 3.49 4.24
CA GLY A 140 2.16 2.58 3.27
C GLY A 140 1.18 1.92 2.29
N VAL A 141 -0.13 2.22 2.37
CA VAL A 141 -1.15 1.77 1.43
C VAL A 141 -1.59 2.94 0.55
N SER A 142 -1.93 2.68 -0.72
CA SER A 142 -2.56 3.70 -1.56
C SER A 142 -3.97 3.97 -1.05
N VAL A 143 -4.31 5.23 -0.79
CA VAL A 143 -5.61 5.64 -0.25
C VAL A 143 -6.36 6.49 -1.27
N GLY A 144 -7.68 6.42 -1.24
CA GLY A 144 -8.61 7.35 -1.88
C GLY A 144 -9.82 7.58 -0.98
N ILE A 145 -10.61 8.61 -1.24
CA ILE A 145 -11.80 8.96 -0.45
C ILE A 145 -13.03 8.84 -1.33
N TYR A 146 -14.01 8.06 -0.89
CA TYR A 146 -15.35 8.07 -1.45
C TYR A 146 -16.24 9.02 -0.63
N THR A 147 -16.87 9.97 -1.30
CA THR A 147 -17.82 10.90 -0.67
C THR A 147 -18.52 11.76 -1.74
N SER A 148 -19.43 12.63 -1.29
CA SER A 148 -19.96 13.75 -2.09
C SER A 148 -20.03 15.02 -1.21
N GLU A 149 -20.34 16.17 -1.80
CA GLU A 149 -20.49 17.42 -1.05
C GLU A 149 -21.56 17.31 0.05
N SER A 150 -22.69 16.65 -0.26
CA SER A 150 -23.79 16.43 0.68
C SER A 150 -23.46 15.46 1.80
N GLN A 151 -22.38 14.68 1.68
CA GLN A 151 -21.86 13.80 2.72
C GLN A 151 -20.75 14.49 3.51
N TRP A 152 -19.73 15.00 2.81
CA TRP A 152 -18.54 15.58 3.40
C TRP A 152 -18.85 16.82 4.22
N SER A 153 -19.59 17.80 3.67
CA SER A 153 -19.82 19.07 4.36
C SER A 153 -20.55 18.89 5.71
N PRO A 154 -21.62 18.07 5.82
CA PRO A 154 -22.24 17.80 7.12
C PRO A 154 -21.34 17.02 8.09
N ILE A 155 -20.54 16.06 7.60
CA ILE A 155 -19.67 15.22 8.45
C ILE A 155 -18.44 15.99 8.92
N MET A 156 -17.80 16.74 8.04
CA MET A 156 -16.45 17.27 8.20
C MET A 156 -16.41 18.80 8.33
N GLY A 157 -17.50 19.51 8.01
CA GLY A 157 -17.50 20.98 7.95
C GLY A 157 -16.55 21.48 6.87
N ASP A 158 -15.79 22.54 7.19
CA ASP A 158 -14.82 23.16 6.27
C ASP A 158 -13.49 22.40 6.17
N TYR A 159 -13.38 21.20 6.77
CA TYR A 159 -12.13 20.44 6.78
C TYR A 159 -11.73 19.99 5.37
N SER A 160 -10.49 20.28 5.00
CA SER A 160 -9.91 19.96 3.70
C SER A 160 -8.82 18.89 3.74
N GLY A 161 -8.60 18.24 4.88
CA GLY A 161 -7.51 17.26 5.02
C GLY A 161 -7.65 16.02 4.12
N GLY A 162 -8.88 15.73 3.67
CA GLY A 162 -9.16 14.68 2.70
C GLY A 162 -8.62 14.97 1.29
N SER A 163 -8.45 16.23 0.89
CA SER A 163 -8.10 16.60 -0.49
C SER A 163 -6.67 16.24 -0.91
N ASN A 164 -5.86 15.72 0.02
CA ASN A 164 -4.56 15.12 -0.29
C ASN A 164 -4.69 13.76 -0.99
N PHE A 165 -5.89 13.18 -1.01
CA PHE A 165 -6.18 11.87 -1.59
C PHE A 165 -7.09 12.00 -2.83
N PRO A 166 -7.00 11.07 -3.80
CA PRO A 166 -7.94 10.97 -4.91
C PRO A 166 -9.40 10.90 -4.44
N LEU A 167 -10.29 11.60 -5.14
CA LEU A 167 -11.73 11.60 -4.87
C LEU A 167 -12.45 10.62 -5.80
N TRP A 168 -13.19 9.69 -5.19
CA TRP A 168 -14.25 8.91 -5.78
C TRP A 168 -15.57 9.61 -5.43
N TYR A 169 -16.10 10.37 -6.37
CA TYR A 169 -17.23 11.26 -6.17
C TYR A 169 -18.55 10.54 -6.43
N ALA A 170 -19.48 10.60 -5.48
CA ALA A 170 -20.81 10.01 -5.63
C ALA A 170 -21.84 11.04 -6.11
N ASN A 171 -22.47 10.79 -7.25
CA ASN A 171 -23.73 11.44 -7.64
C ASN A 171 -24.47 10.60 -8.69
N TYR A 172 -25.63 10.06 -8.31
CA TYR A 172 -26.44 9.12 -9.10
C TYR A 172 -27.32 9.83 -10.14
N ASP A 173 -26.69 10.53 -11.08
CA ASP A 173 -27.37 11.27 -12.16
C ASP A 173 -27.39 10.49 -13.49
N GLY A 174 -26.95 9.23 -13.48
CA GLY A 174 -26.84 8.37 -14.66
C GLY A 174 -25.82 8.88 -15.68
N SER A 175 -24.98 9.85 -15.32
CA SER A 175 -24.11 10.56 -16.25
C SER A 175 -22.62 10.32 -15.92
N PRO A 176 -21.89 9.55 -16.75
CA PRO A 176 -20.48 9.24 -16.56
C PRO A 176 -19.58 10.41 -17.00
N ASN A 177 -19.72 11.55 -16.32
CA ASN A 177 -18.93 12.76 -16.50
C ASN A 177 -18.95 13.59 -15.20
N PHE A 178 -18.14 14.65 -15.15
CA PHE A 178 -18.07 15.57 -14.01
C PHE A 178 -18.75 16.92 -14.26
N ASN A 179 -19.68 17.02 -15.22
CA ASN A 179 -20.32 18.32 -15.53
C ASN A 179 -21.14 18.87 -14.36
N ASP A 180 -21.59 17.98 -13.47
CA ASP A 180 -22.34 18.27 -12.25
C ASP A 180 -21.43 18.61 -11.05
N PHE A 181 -20.13 18.31 -11.13
CA PHE A 181 -19.21 18.47 -10.00
C PHE A 181 -18.96 19.96 -9.70
N SER A 182 -19.07 20.30 -8.41
CA SER A 182 -18.61 21.57 -7.85
C SER A 182 -17.55 21.31 -6.77
N PRO A 183 -16.47 22.12 -6.69
CA PRO A 183 -15.43 21.94 -5.67
C PRO A 183 -15.98 22.00 -4.24
N PHE A 184 -15.53 21.06 -3.38
CA PHE A 184 -15.84 21.00 -1.95
C PHE A 184 -14.68 20.34 -1.20
N GLY A 185 -14.58 20.55 0.12
CA GLY A 185 -13.61 19.83 0.97
C GLY A 185 -12.15 19.94 0.52
N GLY A 186 -11.79 20.96 -0.25
CA GLY A 186 -10.46 21.13 -0.87
C GLY A 186 -10.24 20.44 -2.22
N TRP A 187 -11.13 19.55 -2.66
CA TRP A 187 -11.05 18.94 -3.99
C TRP A 187 -11.52 19.90 -5.08
N SER A 188 -10.73 20.03 -6.15
CA SER A 188 -11.07 20.81 -7.34
C SER A 188 -11.46 19.95 -8.55
N THR A 189 -11.15 18.66 -8.53
CA THR A 189 -11.55 17.68 -9.54
C THR A 189 -11.65 16.29 -8.92
N PRO A 190 -12.64 15.46 -9.29
CA PRO A 190 -12.64 14.06 -8.92
C PRO A 190 -11.66 13.24 -9.78
N THR A 191 -11.33 12.05 -9.30
CA THR A 191 -10.58 11.02 -10.03
C THR A 191 -11.51 9.98 -10.65
N MET A 192 -12.64 9.69 -9.97
CA MET A 192 -13.64 8.70 -10.36
C MET A 192 -15.03 9.19 -9.96
N LYS A 193 -16.08 8.76 -10.67
CA LYS A 193 -17.48 8.99 -10.29
C LYS A 193 -18.20 7.65 -10.05
N GLN A 194 -18.97 7.54 -8.98
CA GLN A 194 -20.09 6.60 -8.90
C GLN A 194 -21.33 7.32 -9.41
N PHE A 195 -21.93 6.84 -10.50
CA PHE A 195 -22.95 7.59 -11.24
C PHE A 195 -24.30 6.88 -11.36
N ASP A 196 -24.38 5.59 -11.01
CA ASP A 196 -25.61 4.80 -11.08
C ASP A 196 -25.60 3.66 -10.04
N ASP A 197 -26.78 3.26 -9.57
CA ASP A 197 -27.02 2.09 -8.72
C ASP A 197 -28.19 1.31 -9.34
N PRO A 198 -27.93 0.48 -10.35
CA PRO A 198 -28.97 -0.34 -10.95
C PRO A 198 -29.45 -1.45 -10.01
N SER A 199 -28.78 -1.70 -8.87
CA SER A 199 -28.98 -2.80 -7.90
C SER A 199 -28.88 -4.23 -8.46
N ASN A 200 -28.98 -4.42 -9.78
CA ASN A 200 -28.83 -5.68 -10.48
C ASN A 200 -28.09 -5.49 -11.81
N SER A 201 -26.88 -6.03 -11.88
CA SER A 201 -26.06 -6.02 -13.09
C SER A 201 -26.59 -6.88 -14.25
N GLY A 202 -27.58 -7.75 -14.01
CA GLY A 202 -27.93 -8.85 -14.91
C GLY A 202 -26.85 -9.95 -14.96
N CYS A 203 -25.85 -9.91 -14.07
CA CYS A 203 -24.77 -10.89 -13.94
C CYS A 203 -24.83 -11.66 -12.61
N GLY A 204 -25.94 -11.55 -11.86
CA GLY A 204 -26.10 -12.21 -10.56
C GLY A 204 -25.34 -11.53 -9.41
N ILE A 205 -24.71 -10.37 -9.66
CA ILE A 205 -24.00 -9.55 -8.67
C ILE A 205 -24.74 -8.20 -8.57
N GLY A 206 -25.04 -7.77 -7.34
CA GLY A 206 -25.50 -6.40 -7.07
C GLY A 206 -24.32 -5.44 -7.15
N ILE A 207 -24.46 -4.37 -7.93
CA ILE A 207 -23.39 -3.44 -8.25
C ILE A 207 -23.89 -2.00 -8.21
N ASP A 208 -22.95 -1.09 -7.96
CA ASP A 208 -23.03 0.31 -8.35
C ASP A 208 -22.04 0.57 -9.50
N GLU A 209 -22.38 1.48 -10.41
CA GLU A 209 -21.58 1.75 -11.61
C GLU A 209 -20.66 2.96 -11.42
N ASN A 210 -19.42 2.76 -11.89
CA ASN A 210 -18.34 3.72 -11.74
C ASN A 210 -17.70 4.08 -13.08
N TRP A 211 -17.19 5.29 -13.14
CA TRP A 211 -16.55 5.85 -14.31
C TRP A 211 -15.26 6.58 -13.97
N ILE A 212 -14.21 6.32 -14.76
CA ILE A 212 -12.95 7.05 -14.75
C ILE A 212 -12.77 7.74 -16.11
N PRO A 213 -12.46 9.06 -16.15
CA PRO A 213 -12.20 9.76 -17.40
C PRO A 213 -11.00 9.18 -18.14
N GLY A 214 -11.13 9.09 -19.46
CA GLY A 214 -10.04 8.67 -20.33
C GLY A 214 -8.85 9.63 -20.24
N GLY A 215 -7.68 9.09 -19.89
CA GLY A 215 -6.42 9.84 -19.78
C GLY A 215 -5.94 10.05 -18.34
N ALA A 216 -6.78 9.72 -17.35
CA ALA A 216 -6.33 9.55 -15.98
C ALA A 216 -5.56 8.23 -15.86
N SER A 217 -4.25 8.32 -15.64
CA SER A 217 -3.38 7.15 -15.49
C SER A 217 -3.85 6.31 -14.29
N SER A 218 -4.50 5.17 -14.54
CA SER A 218 -4.65 4.11 -13.56
C SER A 218 -3.23 3.71 -13.12
N SER A 219 -2.86 4.02 -11.88
CA SER A 219 -1.62 3.52 -11.30
C SER A 219 -1.70 2.00 -11.31
N THR A 220 -1.02 1.38 -12.26
CA THR A 220 -0.74 -0.05 -12.29
C THR A 220 -0.21 -0.48 -10.92
N PRO A 221 -0.53 -1.69 -10.43
CA PRO A 221 0.01 -2.17 -9.17
C PRO A 221 1.53 -2.10 -9.23
N VAL A 222 2.12 -1.28 -8.37
CA VAL A 222 3.53 -1.43 -8.03
C VAL A 222 3.59 -2.75 -7.28
N THR A 223 4.07 -3.80 -7.93
CA THR A 223 4.60 -4.96 -7.22
C THR A 223 5.77 -4.45 -6.36
N SER A 224 5.44 -4.00 -5.15
CA SER A 224 6.36 -3.93 -4.03
C SER A 224 6.72 -5.38 -3.71
N GLY A 225 7.68 -5.91 -4.47
CA GLY A 225 8.39 -7.12 -4.12
C GLY A 225 9.19 -6.86 -2.86
N SER A 226 8.54 -6.97 -1.70
CA SER A 226 9.21 -7.20 -0.43
C SER A 226 9.79 -8.61 -0.47
N GLY A 227 10.93 -8.76 -1.13
CA GLY A 227 11.70 -10.00 -1.11
C GLY A 227 12.21 -10.22 0.31
N SER A 228 11.63 -11.17 1.04
CA SER A 228 12.28 -11.81 2.17
C SER A 228 13.44 -12.66 1.64
N GLY A 229 14.57 -12.02 1.37
CA GLY A 229 15.77 -12.67 0.88
C GLY A 229 16.66 -13.14 2.03
N SER A 230 16.75 -14.45 2.27
CA SER A 230 17.91 -15.05 2.93
C SER A 230 19.09 -15.00 1.97
N GLY A 231 19.84 -13.90 1.96
CA GLY A 231 21.00 -13.73 1.09
C GLY A 231 22.25 -14.38 1.67
N SER A 232 22.66 -15.51 1.09
CA SER A 232 24.01 -16.08 1.28
C SER A 232 24.90 -15.61 0.13
N GLY A 233 25.68 -14.55 0.36
CA GLY A 233 26.64 -14.04 -0.62
C GLY A 233 27.98 -14.77 -0.50
N SER A 234 28.27 -15.67 -1.44
CA SER A 234 29.61 -16.24 -1.63
C SER A 234 30.21 -15.60 -2.89
N GLY A 235 31.07 -14.60 -2.71
CA GLY A 235 31.70 -13.88 -3.82
C GLY A 235 33.16 -13.57 -3.53
N THR A 236 34.07 -14.14 -4.31
CA THR A 236 35.45 -13.67 -4.39
C THR A 236 35.45 -12.28 -5.00
N SER A 237 35.82 -11.28 -4.18
CA SER A 237 36.06 -9.88 -4.56
C SER A 237 34.82 -9.04 -4.90
N SER A 238 33.99 -8.69 -3.91
CA SER A 238 33.02 -7.59 -4.07
C SER A 238 32.65 -6.91 -2.75
N SER A 239 32.43 -5.59 -2.81
CA SER A 239 31.96 -4.75 -1.70
C SER A 239 30.46 -4.93 -1.51
N GLY A 240 29.99 -5.19 -0.28
CA GLY A 240 28.56 -5.44 0.00
C GLY A 240 28.01 -4.58 1.14
N SER A 241 26.79 -4.07 1.00
CA SER A 241 26.07 -3.30 2.02
C SER A 241 24.69 -3.92 2.25
N ASN A 242 24.33 -4.20 3.50
CA ASN A 242 23.01 -4.75 3.83
C ASN A 242 22.26 -3.82 4.81
N SER A 243 20.99 -3.51 4.49
CA SER A 243 20.13 -2.64 5.30
C SER A 243 18.75 -3.27 5.45
N GLY A 244 18.37 -3.67 6.68
CA GLY A 244 17.07 -4.30 6.94
C GLY A 244 16.96 -4.96 8.32
N SER A 245 15.73 -5.28 8.72
CA SER A 245 15.44 -6.05 9.95
C SER A 245 15.52 -7.54 9.64
N GLY A 246 16.68 -8.16 9.85
CA GLY A 246 16.90 -9.59 9.59
C GLY A 246 18.34 -10.06 9.88
N SER A 247 18.57 -11.37 9.88
CA SER A 247 19.91 -11.96 10.09
C SER A 247 20.72 -11.99 8.80
N GLY A 248 21.96 -11.49 8.81
CA GLY A 248 22.80 -11.40 7.59
C GLY A 248 24.23 -11.89 7.82
N SER A 249 24.75 -12.66 6.86
CA SER A 249 26.11 -13.23 6.90
C SER A 249 26.91 -12.84 5.66
N ASN A 250 28.08 -12.24 5.82
CA ASN A 250 28.95 -11.87 4.70
C ASN A 250 30.25 -12.69 4.72
N SER A 251 30.56 -13.38 3.63
CA SER A 251 31.79 -14.20 3.50
C SER A 251 32.62 -13.79 2.28
N GLY A 252 33.81 -13.20 2.47
CA GLY A 252 34.68 -12.81 1.36
C GLY A 252 35.82 -11.83 1.70
N SER A 253 36.76 -11.64 0.77
CA SER A 253 37.99 -10.82 0.93
C SER A 253 37.79 -9.33 0.64
N GLY A 254 36.62 -8.74 0.98
CA GLY A 254 36.22 -7.37 0.62
C GLY A 254 35.66 -6.56 1.79
N SER A 255 35.39 -5.27 1.55
CA SER A 255 34.80 -4.37 2.55
C SER A 255 33.28 -4.56 2.66
N GLY A 256 32.74 -4.70 3.87
CA GLY A 256 31.32 -4.98 4.10
C GLY A 256 30.70 -4.14 5.22
N SER A 257 29.44 -3.70 5.04
CA SER A 257 28.70 -2.90 6.03
C SER A 257 27.29 -3.44 6.28
N ASN A 258 26.94 -3.70 7.55
CA ASN A 258 25.56 -4.02 7.95
C ASN A 258 24.96 -2.90 8.80
N SER A 259 23.73 -2.50 8.47
CA SER A 259 22.96 -1.52 9.22
C SER A 259 21.53 -2.04 9.46
N GLY A 260 21.14 -2.32 10.71
CA GLY A 260 19.78 -2.83 10.98
C GLY A 260 19.57 -3.43 12.36
N SER A 261 18.31 -3.75 12.67
CA SER A 261 17.87 -4.37 13.93
C SER A 261 17.84 -5.90 13.77
N GLY A 262 19.00 -6.56 13.86
CA GLY A 262 19.13 -8.02 13.68
C GLY A 262 20.53 -8.57 13.99
N SER A 263 20.71 -9.89 13.93
CA SER A 263 21.99 -10.57 14.20
C SER A 263 22.86 -10.67 12.93
N GLY A 264 24.04 -10.05 12.93
CA GLY A 264 24.95 -10.05 11.78
C GLY A 264 26.29 -10.76 12.06
N SER A 265 26.86 -11.41 11.04
CA SER A 265 28.19 -12.06 11.07
C SER A 265 29.00 -11.77 9.81
N ASN A 266 30.28 -11.42 9.95
CA ASN A 266 31.23 -11.28 8.85
C ASN A 266 32.39 -12.28 9.01
N SER A 267 32.72 -13.00 7.93
CA SER A 267 33.83 -13.96 7.88
C SER A 267 34.69 -13.67 6.64
N GLY A 268 35.89 -13.11 6.82
CA GLY A 268 36.75 -12.79 5.68
C GLY A 268 37.96 -11.92 5.98
N SER A 269 38.84 -11.77 4.99
CA SER A 269 40.05 -10.94 5.04
C SER A 269 39.76 -9.57 4.45
N GLY A 270 39.11 -8.67 5.22
CA GLY A 270 38.69 -7.34 4.75
C GLY A 270 38.23 -6.40 5.87
N SER A 271 37.93 -5.14 5.55
CA SER A 271 37.49 -4.12 6.53
C SER A 271 35.96 -4.08 6.66
N GLY A 272 35.43 -4.21 7.88
CA GLY A 272 33.98 -4.31 8.11
C GLY A 272 33.43 -3.27 9.10
N SER A 273 32.16 -2.87 8.93
CA SER A 273 31.46 -1.96 9.86
C SER A 273 30.02 -2.43 10.15
N ASN A 274 29.69 -2.59 11.43
CA ASN A 274 28.32 -2.93 11.88
C ASN A 274 27.73 -1.82 12.75
N SER A 275 26.51 -1.39 12.43
CA SER A 275 25.75 -0.40 13.21
C SER A 275 24.30 -0.87 13.40
N GLY A 276 23.88 -1.16 14.63
CA GLY A 276 22.54 -1.70 14.90
C GLY A 276 22.26 -2.04 16.36
N SER A 277 20.99 -2.25 16.69
CA SER A 277 20.47 -2.50 18.05
C SER A 277 20.14 -3.98 18.33
N GLY A 278 20.98 -4.91 17.85
CA GLY A 278 20.80 -6.38 17.99
C GLY A 278 22.08 -7.13 18.40
N SER A 279 21.96 -8.44 18.62
CA SER A 279 23.06 -9.32 19.07
C SER A 279 24.09 -9.59 17.97
N ALA A 280 25.31 -9.05 18.08
CA ALA A 280 26.39 -9.33 17.13
C ALA A 280 27.06 -10.68 17.42
N SER A 281 27.16 -11.56 16.41
CA SER A 281 27.82 -12.87 16.55
C SER A 281 29.13 -12.89 15.77
N ALA A 282 30.24 -13.19 16.47
CA ALA A 282 31.57 -13.59 16.02
C ALA A 282 32.06 -13.12 14.62
N SER A 283 33.08 -12.26 14.60
CA SER A 283 33.91 -12.02 13.42
C SER A 283 35.14 -12.91 13.49
N SER A 284 35.29 -13.85 12.54
CA SER A 284 36.53 -14.62 12.35
C SER A 284 37.20 -14.18 11.05
N GLY A 285 38.27 -13.38 11.15
CA GLY A 285 38.98 -12.86 9.99
C GLY A 285 40.18 -11.99 10.34
N SER A 286 41.15 -11.91 9.43
CA SER A 286 42.34 -11.08 9.54
C SER A 286 42.08 -9.73 8.86
N GLY A 287 41.57 -8.74 9.60
CA GLY A 287 41.21 -7.42 9.06
C GLY A 287 40.89 -6.37 10.14
N SER A 288 40.78 -5.10 9.75
CA SER A 288 40.47 -3.96 10.63
C SER A 288 38.97 -3.66 10.60
N GLY A 289 38.29 -3.65 11.75
CA GLY A 289 36.84 -3.42 11.84
C GLY A 289 36.44 -2.40 12.90
N SER A 290 35.24 -1.82 12.76
CA SER A 290 34.65 -0.88 13.71
C SER A 290 33.20 -1.26 14.02
N SER A 291 32.84 -1.32 15.29
CA SER A 291 31.51 -1.72 15.76
C SER A 291 30.93 -0.67 16.72
N SER A 292 29.69 -0.27 16.47
CA SER A 292 28.93 0.66 17.32
C SER A 292 27.50 0.15 17.47
N GLY A 293 27.13 -0.29 18.69
CA GLY A 293 25.81 -0.83 18.97
C GLY A 293 25.62 -1.21 20.44
N SER A 294 24.37 -1.37 20.86
CA SER A 294 23.98 -1.75 22.22
C SER A 294 23.57 -3.22 22.23
N GLY A 295 24.48 -4.12 22.65
CA GLY A 295 24.22 -5.57 22.69
C GLY A 295 25.39 -6.38 23.25
N SER A 296 25.15 -7.63 23.63
CA SER A 296 26.15 -8.54 24.22
C SER A 296 26.83 -9.38 23.13
N GLY A 297 28.17 -9.49 23.15
CA GLY A 297 28.92 -10.30 22.18
C GLY A 297 30.33 -10.71 22.63
N SER A 298 30.87 -11.76 22.01
CA SER A 298 32.21 -12.31 22.26
C SER A 298 33.09 -12.12 21.02
N SER A 299 34.32 -11.60 21.19
CA SER A 299 35.27 -11.35 20.10
C SER A 299 36.55 -12.18 20.23
N SER A 300 37.04 -12.77 19.13
CA SER A 300 38.38 -13.34 19.01
C SER A 300 39.03 -12.85 17.71
N SER A 301 39.98 -11.92 17.80
CA SER A 301 40.66 -11.32 16.64
C SER A 301 42.17 -11.23 16.85
N SER A 302 42.94 -11.32 15.77
CA SER A 302 44.40 -11.11 15.71
C SER A 302 44.81 -9.76 15.07
N GLY A 303 43.87 -8.82 14.90
CA GLY A 303 44.08 -7.50 14.29
C GLY A 303 43.66 -6.31 15.18
N SER A 304 44.08 -5.10 14.81
CA SER A 304 43.80 -3.85 15.53
C SER A 304 42.39 -3.33 15.27
N GLY A 305 41.55 -3.19 16.31
CA GLY A 305 40.20 -2.62 16.22
C GLY A 305 39.87 -1.73 17.42
N THR A 306 38.96 -0.76 17.22
CA THR A 306 38.44 0.14 18.25
C THR A 306 36.93 -0.08 18.41
N GLY A 307 36.45 -0.21 19.65
CA GLY A 307 35.04 -0.38 19.98
C GLY A 307 34.56 0.71 20.92
N SER A 308 33.31 1.15 20.75
CA SER A 308 32.63 2.07 21.69
C SER A 308 31.22 1.54 21.91
N GLY A 309 30.96 1.01 23.11
CA GLY A 309 29.66 0.44 23.47
C GLY A 309 29.47 0.44 24.99
N SER A 310 28.23 0.67 25.42
CA SER A 310 27.81 0.65 26.83
C SER A 310 27.14 -0.70 27.11
N GLY A 311 27.87 -1.66 27.67
CA GLY A 311 27.36 -2.99 27.99
C GLY A 311 28.12 -3.64 29.14
N SER A 312 27.40 -4.39 29.99
CA SER A 312 27.93 -5.03 31.19
C SER A 312 28.76 -6.28 30.85
N SER A 313 30.01 -6.34 31.30
CA SER A 313 30.89 -7.51 31.14
C SER A 313 30.96 -8.34 32.41
N SER A 314 30.74 -9.65 32.29
CA SER A 314 31.00 -10.64 33.34
C SER A 314 32.25 -11.45 32.97
N SER A 315 33.39 -11.19 33.61
CA SER A 315 34.61 -11.98 33.45
C SER A 315 34.67 -13.13 34.47
N ALA A 316 34.69 -14.38 33.99
CA ALA A 316 35.09 -15.53 34.78
C ALA A 316 36.60 -15.76 34.64
N ARG A 317 37.36 -15.60 35.74
CA ARG A 317 38.76 -16.02 35.85
C ARG A 317 38.81 -17.52 36.12
N PHE A 318 39.51 -18.28 35.28
CA PHE A 318 40.00 -19.61 35.64
C PHE A 318 41.25 -19.48 36.51
N GLN A 319 41.23 -20.06 37.71
CA GLN A 319 42.46 -20.46 38.41
C GLN A 319 42.69 -21.96 38.19
N LYS A 320 43.97 -22.31 37.99
CA LYS A 320 44.48 -23.67 37.93
C LYS A 320 44.41 -24.34 39.30
#